data_AF-A0A497EZJ6-F1
#
_entry.id   AF-A0A497EZJ6-F1
#
_cell.length_a   1.000
_cell.length_b   1.000
_cell.length_c   1.000
_cell.angle_alpha   90.00
_cell.angle_beta   90.00
_cell.angle_gamma   90.00
#
_symmetry.space_group_name_H-M   'P 1'
#
loop_
_entity.id
_entity.type
_entity.pdbx_description
1 polymer ?
#
loop_
_entity_poly.entity_id
_entity_poly.type
_entity_poly.pdbx_seq_one_letter_code
_entity_poly.pdbx_strand_id
1 'polypeptide(L)' 'MWIAKGNERLVNFSNVAEVRLCCIEGKWSIVWREIATGEWHTFRQGLTKEQAENIVAIIKQELTNGGEYVFEA' A
#
# COMPACT_ATOMS: atom_id res chain seq x y z
N MET A 1 3.91 9.28 -9.95
CA MET A 1 2.92 9.92 -10.84
C MET A 1 1.62 9.12 -10.74
N TRP A 2 0.51 9.77 -10.43
CA TRP A 2 -0.79 9.13 -10.24
C TRP A 2 -1.45 8.87 -11.60
N ILE A 3 -1.88 7.64 -11.89
CA ILE A 3 -2.73 7.36 -13.04
C ILE A 3 -3.91 6.52 -12.56
N ALA A 4 -5.06 7.17 -12.39
CA ALA A 4 -6.32 6.47 -12.19
C ALA A 4 -6.77 5.90 -13.55
N LYS A 5 -6.90 4.59 -13.65
CA LYS A 5 -7.62 3.92 -14.76
C LYS A 5 -8.82 3.18 -14.18
N GLY A 6 -10.00 3.79 -14.23
CA GLY A 6 -11.25 3.13 -13.82
C GLY A 6 -11.32 2.76 -12.33
N ASN A 7 -11.70 1.52 -12.01
CA ASN A 7 -11.81 0.98 -10.64
C ASN A 7 -10.49 0.43 -10.08
N GLU A 8 -9.41 0.46 -10.86
CA GLU A 8 -8.12 -0.10 -10.46
C GLU A 8 -7.23 0.98 -9.84
N ARG A 9 -6.47 0.60 -8.80
CA ARG A 9 -5.48 1.48 -8.18
C ARG A 9 -4.09 0.99 -8.55
N LEU A 10 -3.52 1.65 -9.56
CA LEU A 10 -2.13 1.50 -9.97
C LEU A 10 -1.21 2.18 -8.94
N VAL A 11 -0.37 1.38 -8.30
CA VAL A 11 0.57 1.87 -7.29
C VAL A 11 1.99 1.77 -7.85
N ASN A 12 2.58 2.93 -8.15
CA ASN A 12 3.99 2.97 -8.50
C ASN A 12 4.84 2.97 -7.22
N PHE A 13 5.45 1.82 -6.93
CA PHE A 13 6.25 1.60 -5.73
C PHE A 13 7.61 2.32 -5.73
N SER A 14 8.01 2.95 -6.84
CA SER A 14 9.29 3.68 -6.94
C SER A 14 9.41 4.89 -6.01
N ASN A 15 8.29 5.45 -5.54
CA ASN A 15 8.28 6.57 -4.58
C ASN A 15 7.91 6.13 -3.15
N VAL A 16 7.97 4.83 -2.84
CA VAL A 16 7.56 4.29 -1.55
C VAL A 16 8.78 4.02 -0.69
N ALA A 17 8.90 4.76 0.41
CA ALA A 17 9.98 4.60 1.36
C ALA A 17 9.70 3.43 2.32
N GLU A 18 8.45 3.32 2.76
CA GLU A 18 8.06 2.38 3.80
C GLU A 18 6.58 2.04 3.70
N VAL A 19 6.21 0.81 4.10
CA VAL A 19 4.82 0.35 4.21
C VAL A 19 4.61 -0.24 5.59
N ARG A 20 3.53 0.20 6.27
CA ARG A 20 3.16 -0.22 7.61
C ARG A 20 1.69 -0.59 7.70
N LEU A 21 1.39 -1.38 8.72
CA LEU A 21 0.04 -1.66 9.17
C LEU A 21 -0.32 -0.69 10.30
N CYS A 22 -1.51 -0.12 10.22
CA CYS A 22 -2.11 0.71 11.26
C CYS A 22 -3.43 0.05 11.71
N CYS A 23 -3.59 -0.17 13.01
CA CYS A 23 -4.82 -0.71 13.58
C CYS A 23 -5.54 0.39 14.35
N ILE A 24 -6.80 0.65 14.00
CA ILE A 24 -7.67 1.61 14.67
C ILE A 24 -8.98 0.89 14.96
N GLU A 25 -9.34 0.78 16.24
CA GLU A 25 -10.61 0.15 16.68
C GLU A 25 -10.84 -1.26 16.10
N GLY A 26 -9.78 -2.06 15.99
CA GLY A 26 -9.85 -3.43 15.46
C GLY A 26 -9.91 -3.53 13.94
N LYS A 27 -9.98 -2.40 13.23
CA LYS A 27 -9.88 -2.35 11.77
C LYS A 27 -8.44 -2.04 11.36
N TRP A 28 -7.94 -2.81 10.40
CA TRP A 28 -6.59 -2.65 9.89
C TRP A 28 -6.58 -1.81 8.62
N SER A 29 -5.59 -0.95 8.54
CA SER A 29 -5.29 -0.09 7.40
C SER A 29 -3.85 -0.27 6.99
N ILE A 30 -3.60 -0.19 5.70
CA ILE A 30 -2.28 -0.22 5.10
C ILE A 30 -1.93 1.21 4.81
N VAL A 31 -0.84 1.67 5.40
CA VAL A 31 -0.30 3.02 5.21
C VAL A 31 1.09 2.92 4.62
N TRP A 32 1.45 3.90 3.82
CA TRP A 32 2.77 3.98 3.21
C TRP A 32 3.36 5.37 3.39
N ARG A 33 4.68 5.46 3.30
CA ARG A 33 5.42 6.72 3.37
C ARG A 33 6.05 7.02 2.03
N GLU A 34 5.87 8.24 1.55
CA GLU A 34 6.52 8.70 0.32
C GLU A 34 8.00 9.04 0.55
N ILE A 35 8.86 8.71 -0.43
CA ILE A 35 10.30 9.06 -0.40
C ILE A 35 10.48 10.57 -0.56
N ALA A 36 9.81 11.17 -1.55
CA ALA A 36 10.04 12.56 -1.93
C ALA A 36 9.62 13.58 -0.86
N THR A 37 8.51 13.33 -0.17
CA THR A 37 7.89 14.28 0.78
C THR A 37 8.00 13.80 2.23
N GLY A 38 8.20 12.50 2.45
CA GLY A 38 8.12 11.89 3.78
C GLY A 38 6.71 11.78 4.33
N GLU A 39 5.68 12.15 3.57
CA GLU A 39 4.28 12.12 3.99
C GLU A 39 3.73 10.68 4.06
N TRP A 40 2.81 10.47 5.00
CA TRP A 40 2.11 9.20 5.14
C TRP A 40 0.74 9.26 4.46
N HIS A 41 0.43 8.24 3.66
CA HIS A 41 -0.89 8.12 3.04
C HIS A 41 -1.53 6.76 3.34
N THR A 42 -2.86 6.74 3.31
CA THR A 42 -3.64 5.52 3.49
C THR A 42 -3.90 4.86 2.15
N PHE A 43 -3.41 3.63 1.99
CA PHE A 43 -3.58 2.84 0.77
C PHE A 43 -4.92 2.08 0.78
N ARG A 44 -5.18 1.33 1.85
CA ARG A 44 -6.42 0.55 2.05
C ARG A 44 -6.79 0.57 3.53
N GLN A 45 -8.08 0.56 3.84
CA GLN A 45 -8.59 0.65 5.20
C GLN A 45 -9.75 -0.30 5.43
N GLY A 46 -10.09 -0.57 6.68
CA GLY A 46 -11.24 -1.40 7.05
C GLY A 46 -11.03 -2.89 6.82
N LEU A 47 -9.78 -3.34 6.78
CA LEU A 47 -9.41 -4.74 6.57
C LEU A 47 -9.45 -5.52 7.88
N THR A 48 -9.64 -6.84 7.76
CA THR A 48 -9.26 -7.75 8.85
C THR A 48 -7.74 -7.82 8.96
N LYS A 49 -7.24 -8.29 10.11
CA LYS A 49 -5.80 -8.46 10.33
C LYS A 49 -5.15 -9.32 9.25
N GLU A 50 -5.73 -10.49 8.98
CA GLU A 50 -5.22 -11.46 8.01
C GLU A 50 -5.20 -10.88 6.58
N GLN A 51 -6.24 -10.15 6.18
CA GLN A 51 -6.27 -9.46 4.89
C GLN A 51 -5.14 -8.42 4.79
N ALA A 52 -4.94 -7.62 5.84
CA ALA A 52 -3.94 -6.58 5.85
C ALA A 52 -2.51 -7.15 5.82
N GLU A 53 -2.26 -8.22 6.58
CA GLU A 53 -0.98 -8.93 6.59
C GLU A 53 -0.65 -9.56 5.23
N ASN A 54 -1.62 -10.22 4.59
CA ASN A 54 -1.43 -10.79 3.25
C ASN A 54 -1.10 -9.72 2.20
N ILE A 55 -1.83 -8.60 2.19
CA ILE A 55 -1.57 -7.52 1.23
C ILE A 55 -0.19 -6.89 1.48
N VAL A 56 0.18 -6.65 2.73
CA VAL A 56 1.51 -6.08 3.05
C VAL A 56 2.64 -7.03 2.69
N ALA A 57 2.45 -8.35 2.83
CA ALA A 57 3.43 -9.34 2.38
C ALA A 57 3.67 -9.25 0.86
N ILE A 58 2.59 -9.16 0.08
CA ILE A 58 2.67 -8.97 -1.38
C ILE A 58 3.43 -7.67 -1.70
N ILE A 59 3.03 -6.54 -1.08
CA ILE A 59 3.68 -5.25 -1.31
C ILE A 59 5.19 -5.30 -1.00
N LYS A 60 5.58 -5.92 0.12
CA LYS A 60 6.99 -6.06 0.51
C LYS A 60 7.78 -6.93 -0.46
N GLN A 61 7.17 -7.99 -0.99
CA GLN A 61 7.79 -8.85 -2.00
C GLN A 61 8.06 -8.06 -3.29
N GLU A 62 7.09 -7.26 -3.75
CA GLU A 62 7.23 -6.43 -4.95
C GLU A 62 8.27 -5.31 -4.78
N LEU A 63 8.31 -4.68 -3.60
CA LEU A 63 9.35 -3.69 -3.24
C LEU A 63 10.76 -4.29 -3.26
N THR A 64 10.90 -5.55 -2.82
CA THR A 64 12.20 -6.26 -2.84
C THR A 64 12.65 -6.59 -4.26
N ASN A 65 11.70 -6.88 -5.15
CA ASN A 65 11.96 -7.23 -6.54
C ASN A 65 12.13 -6.01 -7.47
N GLY A 66 11.87 -4.79 -6.99
CA GLY A 66 11.95 -3.57 -7.79
C GLY A 66 10.82 -3.41 -8.81
N GLY A 67 9.65 -4.00 -8.56
CA GLY A 67 8.51 -4.05 -9.48
C GLY A 67 7.47 -2.93 -9.28
N GLU A 68 6.66 -2.68 -10.31
CA GLU A 68 5.39 -1.96 -10.22
C GLU A 68 4.25 -2.96 -9.99
N TYR A 69 3.31 -2.69 -9.08
CA TYR A 69 2.21 -3.61 -8.80
C TYR A 69 0.85 -2.91 -8.87
N VAL A 70 -0.10 -3.57 -9.53
CA VAL A 70 -1.45 -3.09 -9.75
C VAL A 70 -2.38 -3.78 -8.77
N PHE A 71 -3.08 -3.00 -7.94
CA PHE A 71 -4.15 -3.55 -7.10
C PHE A 71 -5.49 -3.33 -7.79
N GLU A 72 -6.17 -4.43 -8.14
CA GLU A 72 -7.59 -4.44 -8.45
C GLU A 72 -8.39 -4.22 -7.15
N ALA A 73 -9.41 -3.35 -7.18
CA ALA A 73 -10.17 -2.93 -6.00
C ALA A 73 -11.09 -4.03 -5.46
#